data_AF-A0AB37MLY2-F1
#
_entry.id   AF-A0AB37MLY2-F1
#
_cell.length_a   1.000
_cell.length_b   1.000
_cell.length_c   1.000
_cell.angle_alpha   90.00
_cell.angle_beta   90.00
_cell.angle_gamma   90.00
#
_symmetry.space_group_name_H-M   'P 1'
#
loop_
_entity.id
_entity.type
_entity.pdbx_description
1 polymer ?
#
loop_
_entity_poly.entity_id
_entity_poly.type
_entity_poly.pdbx_seq_one_letter_code
_entity_poly.pdbx_strand_id
1 'polypeptide(L)'
;MAVTKAILEKWLVAQKRHRLSDRQVQMARELGLNPDKLGKIDNHRQEVWKAPLPQFIESIYFKRFKREEPETVKPLKQIMAEMEAKKKLQKEKKKERKMQQETGSDII
;
A
#
# COMPACT_ATOMS: atom_id res chain seq x y z
N MET A 1 9.76 2.00 -5.03
CA MET A 1 9.78 1.00 -3.93
C MET A 1 8.82 -0.12 -4.29
N ALA A 2 9.26 -1.38 -4.25
CA ALA A 2 8.37 -2.51 -4.45
C ALA A 2 7.34 -2.57 -3.31
N VAL A 3 6.05 -2.58 -3.66
CA VAL A 3 4.97 -2.68 -2.66
C VAL A 3 4.86 -4.15 -2.23
N THR A 4 5.51 -4.49 -1.11
CA THR A 4 5.42 -5.84 -0.53
C THR A 4 4.20 -5.95 0.38
N LYS A 5 3.72 -7.18 0.62
CA LYS A 5 2.62 -7.45 1.56
C LYS A 5 2.92 -6.88 2.96
N ALA A 6 4.14 -7.07 3.46
CA ALA A 6 4.56 -6.56 4.76
C ALA A 6 4.50 -5.01 4.85
N ILE A 7 4.85 -4.31 3.77
CA ILE A 7 4.72 -2.85 3.72
C ILE A 7 3.25 -2.43 3.78
N LEU A 8 2.35 -3.14 3.09
CA LEU A 8 0.91 -2.83 3.15
C LEU A 8 0.31 -3.08 4.54
N GLU A 9 0.74 -4.13 5.23
CA GLU A 9 0.32 -4.40 6.62
C GLU A 9 0.75 -3.27 7.56
N LYS A 10 1.97 -2.76 7.41
CA LYS A 10 2.42 -1.56 8.15
C LYS A 10 1.56 -0.34 7.85
N TRP A 11 1.17 -0.14 6.59
CA TRP A 11 0.26 0.93 6.20
C TRP A 11 -1.14 0.78 6.82
N LEU A 12 -1.68 -0.44 6.93
CA LEU A 12 -2.96 -0.68 7.61
C LEU A 12 -2.90 -0.31 9.10
N VAL A 13 -1.82 -0.70 9.78
CA VAL A 13 -1.62 -0.35 11.20
C VAL A 13 -1.48 1.17 11.37
N ALA A 14 -0.68 1.81 10.52
CA ALA A 14 -0.51 3.26 10.55
C ALA A 14 -1.81 4.01 10.23
N GLN A 15 -2.58 3.53 9.25
CA GLN A 15 -3.89 4.09 8.88
C GLN A 15 -4.83 4.11 10.07
N LYS A 16 -4.96 2.98 10.78
CA LYS A 16 -5.82 2.88 11.96
C LYS A 16 -5.30 3.73 13.12
N ARG A 17 -3.99 3.72 13.36
CA ARG A 17 -3.35 4.47 14.46
C ARG A 17 -3.51 5.98 14.32
N HIS A 18 -3.26 6.49 13.10
CA HIS A 18 -3.27 7.91 12.80
C HIS A 18 -4.60 8.41 12.21
N ARG A 19 -5.63 7.55 12.19
CA ARG A 19 -6.97 7.85 11.68
C ARG A 19 -6.97 8.41 10.26
N LEU A 20 -6.13 7.83 9.39
CA LEU A 20 -6.02 8.24 7.99
C LEU A 20 -7.12 7.56 7.15
N SER A 21 -7.64 8.28 6.17
CA SER A 21 -8.51 7.70 5.13
C SER A 21 -7.69 6.94 4.07
N ASP A 22 -8.33 6.08 3.27
CA ASP A 22 -7.65 5.40 2.16
C ASP A 22 -7.05 6.40 1.16
N ARG A 23 -7.73 7.53 0.93
CA ARG A 23 -7.23 8.67 0.13
C ARG A 23 -5.92 9.22 0.68
N GLN A 24 -5.88 9.51 1.98
CA GLN A 24 -4.68 10.06 2.62
C GLN A 24 -3.52 9.07 2.66
N VAL A 25 -3.80 7.78 2.85
CA VAL A 25 -2.78 6.74 2.74
C VAL A 25 -2.22 6.66 1.32
N GLN A 26 -3.07 6.75 0.30
CA GLN A 26 -2.62 6.78 -1.10
C GLN A 26 -1.73 8.00 -1.37
N MET A 27 -2.15 9.20 -0.96
CA MET A 27 -1.33 10.42 -1.05
C MET A 27 0.03 10.25 -0.36
N ALA A 28 0.04 9.73 0.87
CA ALA A 28 1.26 9.52 1.64
C ALA A 28 2.23 8.56 0.94
N ARG A 29 1.71 7.51 0.29
CA ARG A 29 2.50 6.56 -0.51
C ARG A 29 3.09 7.20 -1.76
N GLU A 30 2.32 8.00 -2.49
CA GLU A 30 2.79 8.73 -3.68
C GLU A 30 3.82 9.81 -3.32
N LEU A 31 3.67 10.43 -2.15
CA LEU A 31 4.65 11.36 -1.58
C LEU A 31 5.96 10.67 -1.16
N GLY A 32 5.96 9.34 -1.03
CA GLY A 32 7.12 8.56 -0.58
C GLY A 32 7.31 8.57 0.94
N LEU A 33 6.26 8.86 1.71
CA LEU A 33 6.31 8.79 3.17
C LEU A 33 6.46 7.33 3.64
N ASN A 34 6.98 7.17 4.86
CA ASN A 34 7.17 5.86 5.47
C ASN A 34 6.20 5.66 6.64
N PRO A 35 5.40 4.57 6.67
CA PRO A 35 4.41 4.32 7.72
C PRO A 35 5.04 4.28 9.13
N ASP A 36 6.25 3.75 9.27
CA ASP A 36 6.96 3.64 10.55
C ASP A 36 7.41 5.01 11.08
N LYS A 37 7.58 5.99 10.19
CA LYS A 37 8.04 7.35 10.54
C LYS A 37 6.89 8.32 10.78
N LEU A 38 5.64 7.95 10.48
CA LEU A 38 4.48 8.84 10.64
C LEU A 38 4.28 9.28 12.09
N GLY A 39 4.62 8.44 13.08
CA GLY A 39 4.53 8.81 14.49
C GLY A 39 5.40 10.00 14.90
N LYS A 40 6.53 10.25 14.22
CA LYS A 40 7.36 11.44 14.46
C LYS A 40 6.74 12.72 13.87
N ILE A 41 5.93 12.55 12.82
CA ILE A 41 5.26 13.65 12.11
C ILE A 41 3.95 14.00 12.83
N ASP A 42 3.24 12.99 13.34
CA ASP A 42 1.98 13.11 14.06
C ASP A 42 2.16 13.53 15.53
N ASN A 43 2.92 14.61 15.76
CA ASN A 43 3.15 15.18 17.09
C ASN A 43 2.30 16.43 17.37
N HIS A 44 1.22 16.63 16.61
CA HIS A 44 0.40 17.84 16.65
C HIS A 44 -0.25 18.10 18.03
N ARG A 45 -0.38 17.06 18.87
CA ARG A 45 -0.91 17.20 20.25
C ARG A 45 0.09 17.82 21.22
N GLN A 46 1.39 17.67 20.98
CA GLN A 46 2.45 18.30 21.80
C GLN A 46 2.85 19.64 21.19
N GLU A 47 2.97 19.70 19.87
CA GLU A 47 3.29 20.91 19.12
C GLU A 47 2.04 21.41 18.39
N VAL A 48 1.19 22.15 19.10
CA VAL A 48 -0.14 22.60 18.62
C VAL A 48 -0.11 23.48 17.36
N TRP A 49 1.05 24.06 17.05
CA TRP A 49 1.26 24.84 15.83
C TRP A 49 1.48 23.94 14.58
N LYS A 50 1.68 22.62 14.76
CA LYS A 50 1.72 21.67 13.65
C LYS A 50 0.31 21.28 13.23
N ALA A 51 0.09 21.25 11.92
CA ALA A 51 -1.15 20.70 11.36
C ALA A 51 -1.28 19.20 11.74
N PRO A 52 -2.51 18.70 11.97
CA PRO A 52 -2.70 17.28 12.17
C PRO A 52 -2.24 16.50 10.92
N LEU A 53 -1.78 15.26 11.11
CA LEU A 53 -1.16 14.47 10.04
C LEU A 53 -2.02 14.36 8.75
N PRO A 54 -3.35 14.17 8.82
CA PRO A 54 -4.20 14.16 7.63
C PRO A 54 -4.08 15.43 6.77
N GLN A 55 -4.21 16.61 7.39
CA GLN A 55 -4.12 17.91 6.72
C GLN A 55 -2.70 18.20 6.25
N PHE A 56 -1.70 17.76 7.02
CA PHE A 56 -0.32 17.85 6.60
C PHE A 56 -0.13 17.13 5.26
N ILE A 57 -0.51 15.85 5.16
CA ILE A 57 -0.39 15.04 3.93
C ILE A 57 -1.09 15.72 2.74
N GLU A 58 -2.32 16.20 2.93
CA GLU A 58 -3.06 16.90 1.87
C GLU A 58 -2.34 18.17 1.39
N SER A 59 -1.78 18.96 2.32
CA SER A 59 -1.06 20.19 1.97
C SER A 59 0.21 19.95 1.17
N ILE A 60 1.02 18.94 1.53
CA ILE A 60 2.24 18.60 0.77
C ILE A 60 1.89 17.91 -0.55
N TYR A 61 0.80 17.14 -0.60
CA TYR A 61 0.29 16.56 -1.83
C TYR A 61 -0.07 17.64 -2.85
N PHE A 62 -0.90 18.61 -2.44
CA PHE A 62 -1.29 19.73 -3.28
C PHE A 62 -0.08 20.57 -3.72
N LYS A 63 0.88 20.84 -2.83
CA LYS A 63 2.09 21.60 -3.18
C LYS A 63 2.90 20.93 -4.29
N ARG A 64 3.05 19.60 -4.24
CA ARG A 64 3.88 18.82 -5.16
C ARG A 64 3.18 18.50 -6.48
N PHE A 65 1.92 18.08 -6.42
CA PHE A 65 1.18 17.58 -7.58
C PHE A 65 0.18 18.57 -8.15
N LYS A 66 -0.11 19.68 -7.46
CA LYS A 66 -1.12 20.69 -7.84
C LYS A 66 -2.51 20.09 -8.06
N ARG A 67 -2.81 19.02 -7.32
CA ARG A 67 -4.07 18.29 -7.34
C ARG A 67 -4.55 18.10 -5.91
N GLU A 68 -5.85 18.17 -5.70
CA GLU A 68 -6.44 17.93 -4.39
C GLU A 68 -6.60 16.45 -4.10
N GLU A 69 -6.72 15.60 -5.12
CA GLU A 69 -6.95 14.16 -4.95
C GLU A 69 -6.02 13.31 -5.82
N PRO A 70 -5.68 12.08 -5.37
CA PRO A 70 -5.04 11.10 -6.23
C PRO A 70 -5.95 10.68 -7.38
N GLU A 71 -5.34 10.43 -8.53
CA GLU A 71 -6.05 10.02 -9.75
C GLU A 71 -6.73 8.65 -9.60
N THR A 72 -6.20 7.79 -8.73
CA THR A 72 -6.86 6.53 -8.39
C THR A 72 -6.62 6.18 -6.93
N VAL A 73 -7.69 6.11 -6.14
CA VAL A 73 -7.62 5.63 -4.76
C VAL A 73 -7.88 4.13 -4.74
N LYS A 74 -6.84 3.34 -4.48
CA LYS A 74 -6.95 1.90 -4.27
C LYS A 74 -6.86 1.59 -2.79
N PRO A 75 -7.94 1.14 -2.13
CA PRO A 75 -7.90 0.76 -0.72
C PRO A 75 -6.86 -0.33 -0.46
N LEU A 76 -6.16 -0.25 0.67
CA LEU A 76 -5.09 -1.21 0.99
C LEU A 76 -5.57 -2.67 0.98
N LYS A 77 -6.78 -2.89 1.50
CA LYS A 77 -7.43 -4.22 1.55
C LYS A 77 -7.61 -4.82 0.15
N GLN A 78 -8.00 -4.00 -0.82
CA GLN A 78 -8.16 -4.44 -2.21
C GLN A 78 -6.82 -4.81 -2.83
N ILE A 79 -5.78 -3.99 -2.63
CA ILE A 79 -4.43 -4.27 -3.14
C ILE A 79 -3.89 -5.58 -2.56
N MET A 80 -4.12 -5.85 -1.27
CA MET A 80 -3.72 -7.10 -0.64
C MET A 80 -4.44 -8.31 -1.23
N ALA A 81 -5.76 -8.23 -1.41
CA ALA A 81 -6.55 -9.31 -2.02
C ALA A 81 -6.09 -9.59 -3.47
N GLU A 82 -5.85 -8.56 -4.28
CA GLU A 82 -5.33 -8.70 -5.64
C GLU A 82 -3.95 -9.38 -5.68
N MET A 83 -3.07 -9.05 -4.74
CA MET A 83 -1.76 -9.71 -4.63
C MET A 83 -1.87 -11.19 -4.23
N GLU A 84 -2.77 -11.52 -3.30
CA GLU A 84 -2.99 -12.91 -2.88
C GLU A 84 -3.59 -13.75 -4.01
N ALA A 85 -4.58 -13.21 -4.73
CA ALA A 85 -5.18 -13.86 -5.89
C ALA A 85 -4.14 -14.10 -7.00
N LYS A 86 -3.33 -13.09 -7.33
CA LYS A 86 -2.23 -13.24 -8.31
C LYS A 86 -1.22 -14.30 -7.88
N LYS A 87 -0.85 -14.35 -6.60
CA LYS A 87 0.08 -15.36 -6.06
C LYS A 87 -0.51 -16.77 -6.13
N LYS A 88 -1.81 -16.93 -5.84
CA LYS A 88 -2.51 -18.22 -5.94
C LYS A 88 -2.56 -18.72 -7.38
N LEU A 89 -2.95 -17.86 -8.32
CA LEU A 89 -3.00 -18.17 -9.75
C LEU A 89 -1.62 -18.57 -10.30
N GLN A 90 -0.56 -17.87 -9.89
CA GLN A 90 0.81 -18.23 -10.27
C GLN A 90 1.22 -19.60 -9.72
N LYS A 91 0.81 -19.95 -8.50
CA LYS A 91 1.08 -21.25 -7.89
C LYS A 91 0.35 -22.37 -8.64
N GLU A 92 -0.91 -22.16 -9.02
CA GLU A 92 -1.71 -23.12 -9.80
C GLU A 92 -1.10 -23.34 -11.19
N LYS A 93 -0.83 -22.26 -11.94
CA LYS A 93 -0.14 -22.36 -13.25
C LYS A 93 1.21 -23.07 -13.17
N LYS A 94 1.97 -22.87 -12.08
CA LYS A 94 3.26 -23.57 -11.89
C LYS A 94 3.06 -25.07 -11.63
N LYS A 95 1.99 -25.46 -10.92
CA LYS A 95 1.64 -26.87 -10.69
C LYS A 95 1.19 -27.54 -11.99
N GLU A 96 0.32 -26.89 -12.75
CA GLU A 96 -0.15 -27.38 -14.05
C GLU A 96 1.02 -27.60 -15.02
N ARG A 97 1.95 -26.63 -15.12
CA ARG A 97 3.15 -26.77 -15.94
C ARG A 97 4.05 -27.95 -15.52
N LYS A 98 4.17 -28.22 -14.22
CA LYS A 98 4.93 -29.38 -13.72
C LYS A 98 4.25 -30.70 -14.08
N MET A 99 2.93 -30.80 -13.84
CA MET A 99 2.17 -31.99 -14.20
C MET A 99 2.26 -32.29 -15.69
N GLN A 100 2.16 -31.27 -16.57
CA GLN A 100 2.31 -31.42 -18.02
C GLN A 100 3.72 -31.86 -18.45
N GLN A 101 4.77 -31.44 -17.74
CA GLN A 101 6.14 -31.87 -18.00
C GLN A 101 6.38 -33.32 -17.56
N GLU A 102 5.81 -33.74 -16.43
CA GLU A 102 5.89 -35.13 -15.95
C GLU A 102 5.12 -36.08 -16.87
N THR A 103 3.86 -35.75 -17.23
CA THR A 103 3.08 -36.56 -18.18
C THR A 103 3.66 -36.59 -19.59
N GLY A 104 4.36 -35.54 -20.03
CA GLY A 104 5.07 -35.54 -21.33
C GLY A 104 6.37 -36.34 -21.33
N SER A 105 6.98 -36.58 -20.17
CA SER A 105 8.20 -37.37 -20.01
C SER A 105 7.94 -38.88 -19.95
N ASP A 106 6.73 -39.30 -19.56
CA ASP A 106 6.31 -40.71 -19.50
C ASP A 106 5.80 -41.26 -20.85
N ILE A 107 5.69 -40.42 -21.89
CA ILE A 107 5.14 -40.78 -23.21
C ILE A 107 6.26 -41.01 -24.27
N ILE A 108 7.55 -40.87 -23.91
CA ILE A 108 8.71 -41.15 -24.77
C ILE A 108 9.49 -42.33 -24.20
#